data_AF-A0A3E0Q290-F1
#
_entry.id   AF-A0A3E0Q290-F1
#
_cell.length_a   1.000
_cell.length_b   1.000
_cell.length_c   1.000
_cell.angle_alpha   90.00
_cell.angle_beta   90.00
_cell.angle_gamma   90.00
#
_symmetry.space_group_name_H-M   'P 1'
#
loop_
_entity.id
_entity.type
_entity.pdbx_description
1 polymer ?
#
loop_
_entity_poly.entity_id
_entity_poly.type
_entity_poly.pdbx_seq_one_letter_code
_entity_poly.pdbx_strand_id
1 'polypeptide(L)'
;MISEPTELLADNPDWIRVLAAYVEAEQQLAETIEQQQQQPAASGEADDDDEQESPRSKKWLPRLREVEHIAPSQLPAIHGKLIAHGLLKFDLQGRNDGVVYRLTPQSRAAVGGVNLADLPISQPPDVEADTDQTVDEGSGTADAA
;
A
#
# COMPACT_ATOMS: atom_id res chain seq x y z
N MET A 1 -21.81 12.16 12.19
CA MET A 1 -20.81 11.74 13.19
C MET A 1 -19.59 11.32 12.41
N ILE A 2 -18.45 11.97 12.61
CA ILE A 2 -17.18 11.55 12.02
C ILE A 2 -16.57 10.64 13.07
N SER A 3 -16.47 9.33 12.80
CA SER A 3 -15.78 8.41 13.69
C SER A 3 -14.33 8.85 13.83
N GLU A 4 -13.81 8.84 15.06
CA GLU A 4 -12.42 9.19 15.29
C GLU A 4 -11.52 8.21 14.51
N PRO A 5 -10.44 8.68 13.85
CA PRO A 5 -9.55 7.85 13.05
C PRO A 5 -9.01 6.63 13.80
N THR A 6 -8.83 6.79 15.12
CA THR A 6 -8.35 5.75 16.03
C THR A 6 -9.34 4.61 16.21
N GLU A 7 -10.63 4.91 16.35
CA GLU A 7 -11.68 3.88 16.48
C GLU A 7 -11.84 3.09 15.19
N LEU A 8 -11.86 3.80 14.05
CA LEU A 8 -11.92 3.20 12.73
C LEU A 8 -10.77 2.20 12.50
N LEU A 9 -9.55 2.55 12.93
CA LEU A 9 -8.39 1.69 12.78
C LEU A 9 -8.39 0.52 13.76
N ALA A 10 -8.90 0.71 14.99
CA ALA A 10 -9.05 -0.37 15.95
C ALA A 10 -9.95 -1.50 15.42
N ASP A 11 -11.01 -1.14 14.69
CA ASP A 11 -11.92 -2.11 14.04
C ASP A 11 -11.33 -2.76 12.76
N ASN A 12 -10.22 -2.22 12.25
CA ASN A 12 -9.63 -2.63 10.97
C ASN A 12 -8.12 -2.92 11.11
N PRO A 13 -7.74 -4.03 11.77
CA PRO A 13 -6.33 -4.38 12.05
C PRO A 13 -5.49 -4.53 10.77
N ASP A 14 -6.09 -4.98 9.67
CA ASP A 14 -5.40 -5.10 8.38
C ASP A 14 -5.02 -3.75 7.79
N TRP A 15 -5.79 -2.70 8.07
CA TRP A 15 -5.46 -1.35 7.62
C TRP A 15 -4.24 -0.84 8.37
N ILE A 16 -4.15 -1.14 9.67
CA ILE A 16 -2.96 -0.82 10.48
C ILE A 16 -1.73 -1.52 9.91
N ARG A 17 -1.83 -2.82 9.55
CA ARG A 17 -0.71 -3.56 8.93
C ARG A 17 -0.22 -2.91 7.64
N VAL A 18 -1.14 -2.55 6.74
CA VAL A 18 -0.78 -1.89 5.48
C VAL A 18 -0.14 -0.52 5.75
N LEU A 19 -0.68 0.28 6.66
CA LEU A 19 -0.08 1.57 7.03
C LEU A 19 1.31 1.41 7.65
N ALA A 20 1.50 0.40 8.49
CA ALA A 20 2.79 0.12 9.11
C ALA A 20 3.83 -0.34 8.07
N ALA A 21 3.44 -1.16 7.11
CA ALA A 21 4.31 -1.53 6.00
C ALA A 21 4.75 -0.31 5.16
N TYR A 22 3.85 0.67 4.96
CA TYR A 22 4.23 1.93 4.33
C TYR A 22 5.20 2.76 5.18
N VAL A 23 5.04 2.78 6.50
CA VAL A 23 5.98 3.46 7.41
C VAL A 23 7.37 2.84 7.32
N GLU A 24 7.44 1.51 7.29
CA GLU A 24 8.70 0.78 7.11
C GLU A 24 9.34 1.09 5.74
N ALA A 25 8.55 1.08 4.66
CA ALA A 25 9.04 1.43 3.33
C ALA A 25 9.55 2.88 3.24
N GLU A 26 8.96 3.85 3.96
CA GLU A 26 9.48 5.22 4.04
C GLU A 26 10.89 5.25 4.67
N GLN A 27 11.14 4.41 5.68
CA GLN A 27 12.43 4.30 6.37
C GLN A 27 13.48 3.65 5.46
N GLN A 28 13.15 2.52 4.85
CA GLN A 28 14.05 1.81 3.93
C GLN A 28 14.46 2.69 2.73
N LEU A 29 13.52 3.47 2.19
CA LEU A 29 13.84 4.43 1.12
C LEU A 29 14.78 5.54 1.62
N ALA A 30 14.61 6.01 2.86
CA ALA A 30 15.52 6.99 3.45
C ALA A 30 16.94 6.44 3.57
N GLU A 31 17.09 5.24 4.13
CA GLU A 31 18.38 4.57 4.29
C GLU A 31 19.04 4.31 2.93
N THR A 32 18.26 3.89 1.94
CA THR A 32 18.74 3.63 0.57
C THR A 32 19.26 4.90 -0.11
N ILE A 33 18.62 6.05 0.12
CA ILE A 33 19.08 7.35 -0.39
C ILE A 33 20.35 7.80 0.33
N GLU A 34 20.40 7.69 1.66
CA GLU A 34 21.57 8.05 2.48
C GLU A 34 22.80 7.21 2.09
N GLN A 35 22.64 5.90 1.88
CA GLN A 35 23.71 5.02 1.42
C GLN A 35 24.23 5.36 0.02
N GLN A 36 23.36 5.76 -0.90
CA GLN A 36 23.76 6.21 -2.25
C GLN A 36 24.54 7.54 -2.20
N GLN A 37 24.19 8.46 -1.29
CA GLN A 37 24.87 9.75 -1.13
C GLN A 37 26.25 9.64 -0.45
N GLN A 38 26.53 8.54 0.25
CA GLN A 38 27.84 8.29 0.89
C GLN A 38 28.89 7.69 -0.06
N GLN A 39 28.55 7.45 -1.33
CA GLN A 39 29.54 7.25 -2.39
C GLN A 39 30.06 8.61 -2.88
N PRO A 40 31.38 8.79 -3.12
CA PRO A 40 31.93 10.08 -3.53
C PRO A 40 31.52 10.42 -4.97
N ALA A 41 30.33 11.00 -5.14
CA ALA A 41 29.97 11.74 -6.34
C ALA A 41 30.58 13.15 -6.21
N ALA A 42 31.52 13.44 -7.10
CA ALA A 42 32.12 14.75 -7.23
C ALA A 42 31.05 15.82 -7.53
N SER A 43 31.07 16.89 -6.72
CA SER A 43 30.64 18.26 -7.00
C SER A 43 29.24 18.52 -7.56
N GLY A 44 28.45 19.33 -6.85
CA GLY A 44 27.34 20.07 -7.47
C GLY A 44 26.33 20.60 -6.46
N GLU A 45 26.62 21.80 -5.96
CA GLU A 45 25.75 22.85 -5.43
C GLU A 45 24.37 22.49 -4.80
N ALA A 46 24.27 22.77 -3.51
CA ALA A 46 23.02 22.94 -2.79
C ALA A 46 22.36 24.27 -3.17
N ASP A 47 21.11 24.22 -3.59
CA ASP A 47 20.22 25.37 -3.66
C ASP A 47 19.10 25.17 -2.62
N ASP A 48 18.89 26.23 -1.84
CA ASP A 48 18.09 26.34 -0.63
C ASP A 48 16.71 26.88 -1.03
N ASP A 49 15.60 26.18 -0.74
CA ASP A 49 14.28 26.85 -0.64
C ASP A 49 13.26 26.00 0.16
N ASP A 50 13.01 26.50 1.37
CA ASP A 50 11.74 26.67 2.09
C ASP A 50 10.80 25.49 2.48
N GLU A 51 10.26 25.71 3.68
CA GLU A 51 9.09 25.11 4.35
C GLU A 51 9.29 23.82 5.17
N GLN A 52 9.19 24.05 6.50
CA GLN A 52 9.26 23.12 7.62
C GLN A 52 8.16 22.03 7.57
N GLU A 53 8.34 21.05 6.69
CA GLU A 53 7.90 19.68 6.87
C GLU A 53 9.15 18.80 6.71
N SER A 54 9.48 17.96 7.69
CA SER A 54 10.68 17.12 7.60
C SER A 54 10.75 16.41 6.24
N PRO A 55 11.92 16.29 5.59
CA PRO A 55 12.06 15.66 4.25
C PRO A 55 11.58 14.19 4.20
N ARG A 56 11.31 13.59 5.37
CA ARG A 56 10.67 12.29 5.52
C ARG A 56 9.16 12.30 5.19
N SER A 57 8.46 13.43 5.33
CA SER A 57 6.99 13.53 5.24
C SER A 57 6.45 13.65 3.81
N LYS A 58 7.30 14.06 2.84
CA LYS A 58 6.92 14.32 1.43
C LYS A 58 7.18 13.13 0.48
N LYS A 59 7.59 11.97 0.99
CA LYS A 59 8.01 10.85 0.13
C LYS A 59 6.82 10.10 -0.45
N TRP A 60 6.74 10.09 -1.78
CA TRP A 60 5.86 9.20 -2.52
C TRP A 60 6.52 7.81 -2.61
N LEU A 61 5.77 6.79 -2.25
CA LEU A 61 6.19 5.39 -2.29
C LEU A 61 5.48 4.66 -3.43
N PRO A 62 6.16 3.70 -4.08
CA PRO A 62 5.47 2.80 -5.00
C PRO A 62 4.41 2.01 -4.25
N ARG A 63 3.39 1.55 -4.99
CA ARG A 63 2.39 0.63 -4.47
C ARG A 63 3.04 -0.62 -3.89
N LEU A 64 2.81 -0.88 -2.59
CA LEU A 64 3.19 -2.15 -1.97
C LEU A 64 2.40 -3.30 -2.61
N ARG A 65 3.11 -4.35 -2.99
CA ARG A 65 2.54 -5.56 -3.62
C ARG A 65 2.31 -6.68 -2.63
N GLU A 66 3.02 -6.63 -1.51
CA GLU A 66 3.02 -7.64 -0.46
C GLU A 66 3.06 -6.92 0.89
N VAL A 67 2.25 -7.41 1.84
CA VAL A 67 2.22 -6.96 3.22
C VAL A 67 2.05 -8.22 4.06
N GLU A 68 2.83 -8.34 5.13
CA GLU A 68 2.80 -9.51 5.99
C GLU A 68 1.37 -9.79 6.49
N HIS A 69 0.97 -11.06 6.40
CA HIS A 69 -0.35 -11.56 6.78
C HIS A 69 -1.56 -10.99 6.00
N ILE A 70 -1.34 -10.26 4.90
CA ILE A 70 -2.42 -9.76 4.03
C ILE A 70 -2.32 -10.42 2.66
N ALA A 71 -3.42 -10.99 2.18
CA ALA A 71 -3.45 -11.57 0.84
C ALA A 71 -3.27 -10.48 -0.24
N PRO A 72 -2.45 -10.68 -1.29
CA PRO A 72 -2.25 -9.67 -2.33
C PRO A 72 -3.54 -9.22 -3.03
N SER A 73 -4.55 -10.11 -3.10
CA SER A 73 -5.87 -9.82 -3.65
C SER A 73 -6.69 -8.83 -2.80
N GLN A 74 -6.41 -8.71 -1.50
CA GLN A 74 -7.10 -7.78 -0.59
C GLN A 74 -6.48 -6.38 -0.61
N LEU A 75 -5.19 -6.27 -0.95
CA LEU A 75 -4.46 -5.00 -0.97
C LEU A 75 -5.17 -3.91 -1.79
N PRO A 76 -5.62 -4.12 -3.06
CA PRO A 76 -6.33 -3.07 -3.80
C PRO A 76 -7.49 -2.46 -3.04
N ALA A 77 -8.31 -3.29 -2.38
CA ALA A 77 -9.47 -2.84 -1.62
C ALA A 77 -9.05 -2.06 -0.36
N ILE A 78 -8.03 -2.53 0.36
CA ILE A 78 -7.52 -1.84 1.55
C ILE A 78 -6.94 -0.47 1.18
N HIS A 79 -6.16 -0.37 0.09
CA HIS A 79 -5.64 0.92 -0.40
C HIS A 79 -6.79 1.89 -0.72
N GLY A 80 -7.83 1.43 -1.43
CA GLY A 80 -9.00 2.24 -1.74
C GLY A 80 -9.69 2.79 -0.49
N LYS A 81 -9.85 1.94 0.55
CA LYS A 81 -10.44 2.34 1.83
C LYS A 81 -9.56 3.37 2.55
N LEU A 82 -8.26 3.13 2.64
CA LEU A 82 -7.31 4.07 3.26
C LEU A 82 -7.32 5.45 2.57
N ILE A 83 -7.45 5.48 1.24
CA ILE A 83 -7.59 6.71 0.45
C ILE A 83 -8.91 7.41 0.76
N ALA A 84 -10.03 6.68 0.74
CA ALA A 84 -11.35 7.22 1.02
C ALA A 84 -11.45 7.84 2.42
N HIS A 85 -10.71 7.29 3.38
CA HIS A 85 -10.63 7.81 4.75
C HIS A 85 -9.55 8.89 4.95
N GLY A 86 -8.81 9.28 3.92
CA GLY A 86 -7.76 10.31 4.03
C GLY A 86 -6.51 9.87 4.81
N LEU A 87 -6.35 8.57 5.03
CA LEU A 87 -5.17 7.97 5.67
C LEU A 87 -4.04 7.74 4.66
N LEU A 88 -4.38 7.66 3.38
CA LEU A 88 -3.42 7.55 2.28
C LEU A 88 -3.75 8.58 1.19
N LYS A 89 -2.73 9.23 0.63
CA LYS A 89 -2.85 10.00 -0.61
C LYS A 89 -2.29 9.18 -1.75
N PHE A 90 -2.78 9.40 -2.96
CA PHE A 90 -2.26 8.77 -4.17
C PHE A 90 -1.95 9.82 -5.24
N ASP A 91 -1.03 9.48 -6.13
CA ASP A 91 -0.73 10.23 -7.34
C ASP A 91 -0.42 9.27 -8.49
N LEU A 92 -0.57 9.74 -9.72
CA LEU A 92 -0.26 8.99 -10.94
C LEU A 92 1.04 9.53 -11.51
N GLN A 93 2.12 8.74 -11.40
CA GLN A 93 3.36 9.10 -12.06
C GLN A 93 3.28 8.66 -13.53
N GLY A 94 3.01 9.64 -14.40
CA GLY A 94 3.07 9.46 -15.85
C GLY A 94 2.18 8.33 -16.41
N ARG A 95 2.44 7.97 -17.66
CA ARG A 95 1.68 6.92 -18.36
C ARG A 95 2.19 5.50 -18.04
N ASN A 96 3.44 5.36 -17.59
CA ASN A 96 4.10 4.07 -17.39
C ASN A 96 4.52 3.77 -15.94
N ASP A 97 4.58 4.77 -15.05
CA ASP A 97 5.16 4.60 -13.71
C ASP A 97 4.12 4.22 -12.64
N GLY A 98 2.84 4.22 -13.01
CA GLY A 98 1.75 3.66 -12.20
C GLY A 98 1.33 4.58 -11.05
N VAL A 99 0.77 3.96 -10.00
CA VAL A 99 0.23 4.68 -8.83
C VAL A 99 1.29 4.71 -7.73
N VAL A 100 1.52 5.90 -7.19
CA VAL A 100 2.31 6.10 -5.97
C VAL A 100 1.42 6.54 -4.82
N TYR A 101 1.87 6.30 -3.60
CA TYR A 101 1.13 6.61 -2.39
C TYR A 101 1.96 7.42 -1.40
N ARG A 102 1.28 8.16 -0.53
CA ARG A 102 1.91 8.92 0.55
C ARG A 102 1.07 8.84 1.82
N LEU A 103 1.74 8.58 2.94
CA LEU A 103 1.11 8.61 4.26
C LEU A 103 0.72 10.04 4.66
N THR A 104 -0.40 10.16 5.38
CA THR A 104 -0.80 11.43 6.00
C THR A 104 -0.21 11.54 7.42
N PRO A 105 -0.18 12.74 8.03
CA PRO A 105 0.23 12.86 9.43
C PRO A 105 -0.62 11.99 10.37
N GLN A 106 -1.91 11.87 10.06
CA GLN A 106 -2.87 11.07 10.82
C GLN A 106 -2.54 9.57 10.76
N SER A 107 -2.21 9.03 9.59
CA SER A 107 -1.86 7.62 9.48
C SER A 107 -0.57 7.28 10.23
N ARG A 108 0.43 8.17 10.20
CA ARG A 108 1.67 7.98 10.97
C ARG A 108 1.43 7.99 12.48
N ALA A 109 0.63 8.95 12.96
CA ALA A 109 0.25 9.03 14.37
C ALA A 109 -0.50 7.76 14.83
N ALA A 110 -1.38 7.22 13.98
CA ALA A 110 -2.15 6.04 14.32
C ALA A 110 -1.33 4.75 14.41
N VAL A 111 -0.24 4.62 13.65
CA VAL A 111 0.65 3.45 13.69
C VAL A 111 1.68 3.55 14.82
N GLY A 112 2.12 4.76 15.19
CA GLY A 112 3.29 4.99 16.05
C GLY A 112 3.23 4.39 17.46
N GLY A 113 2.07 3.93 17.93
CA GLY A 113 1.89 3.27 19.24
C GLY A 113 1.40 1.82 19.16
N VAL A 114 1.27 1.24 17.97
CA VAL A 114 0.68 -0.10 17.80
C VAL A 114 1.76 -1.16 17.66
N ASN A 115 1.63 -2.24 18.43
CA ASN A 115 2.42 -3.45 18.23
C ASN A 115 1.71 -4.38 17.24
N LEU A 116 2.29 -4.59 16.06
CA LEU A 116 1.66 -5.40 15.00
C LEU A 116 1.45 -6.86 15.39
N ALA A 117 2.29 -7.40 16.29
CA ALA A 117 2.17 -8.77 16.77
C ALA A 117 0.92 -9.02 17.63
N ASP A 118 0.38 -7.96 18.25
CA ASP A 118 -0.81 -8.04 19.09
C ASP A 118 -2.12 -7.91 18.28
N LEU A 119 -2.03 -7.58 16.99
CA LEU A 119 -3.21 -7.43 16.14
C LEU A 119 -3.75 -8.80 15.72
N PRO A 120 -5.08 -9.01 15.73
CA PRO A 120 -5.67 -10.24 15.23
C PRO A 120 -5.39 -10.37 13.73
N ILE A 121 -4.94 -11.53 13.29
CA ILE A 121 -4.72 -11.83 11.87
C ILE A 121 -6.09 -12.08 11.24
N SER A 122 -6.48 -11.26 10.27
CA SER A 122 -7.70 -11.51 9.54
C SER A 122 -7.47 -12.70 8.63
N GLN A 123 -8.24 -13.76 8.83
CA GLN A 123 -8.24 -14.91 7.92
C GLN A 123 -8.68 -14.41 6.53
N PRO A 124 -7.97 -14.73 5.45
CA PRO A 124 -8.49 -14.45 4.12
C PRO A 124 -9.87 -15.12 4.01
N PRO A 125 -10.86 -14.49 3.33
CA PRO A 125 -12.11 -15.20 3.07
C PRO A 125 -11.73 -16.50 2.38
N ASP A 126 -12.22 -17.64 2.89
CA ASP A 126 -12.12 -18.94 2.23
C ASP A 126 -12.72 -18.77 0.84
N VAL A 127 -11.87 -18.48 -0.14
CA VAL A 127 -12.26 -18.45 -1.54
C VAL A 127 -12.45 -19.90 -1.90
N GLU A 128 -13.68 -20.40 -1.73
CA GLU A 128 -14.11 -21.61 -2.40
C GLU A 128 -13.88 -21.33 -3.89
N ALA A 129 -12.82 -21.93 -4.43
CA ALA A 129 -12.51 -21.89 -5.84
C ALA A 129 -13.62 -22.66 -6.55
N ASP A 130 -14.75 -22.01 -6.76
CA ASP A 130 -15.83 -22.46 -7.62
C ASP A 130 -15.28 -22.46 -9.05
N THR A 131 -14.61 -23.56 -9.37
CA THR A 131 -14.08 -23.85 -10.69
C THR A 131 -15.09 -24.76 -11.36
N ASP A 132 -16.33 -24.30 -11.49
CA ASP A 132 -17.37 -24.99 -12.25
C ASP A 132 -17.80 -24.13 -13.45
N GLN A 133 -17.16 -24.36 -14.58
CA GLN A 133 -17.75 -24.15 -15.91
C GLN A 133 -16.85 -24.79 -16.98
N THR A 134 -16.83 -26.12 -17.00
CA THR A 134 -16.55 -26.83 -18.25
C THR A 134 -17.79 -26.70 -19.13
N VAL A 135 -17.76 -25.75 -20.06
CA VAL A 135 -18.72 -25.71 -21.17
C VAL A 135 -18.41 -26.88 -22.10
N ASP A 136 -19.25 -27.93 -22.04
CA ASP A 136 -19.24 -29.03 -23.00
C ASP A 136 -19.87 -28.51 -24.31
N GLU A 137 -19.03 -28.16 -25.28
CA GLU A 137 -19.46 -27.73 -26.61
C GLU A 137 -20.05 -28.93 -27.37
N GLY A 138 -21.37 -28.88 -27.59
CA GLY A 138 -22.11 -29.85 -28.38
C GLY A 138 -21.49 -30.07 -29.76
N SER A 139 -21.01 -31.29 -29.98
CA SER A 139 -20.49 -31.76 -31.26
C SER A 139 -21.62 -31.86 -32.29
N GLY A 140 -21.74 -30.83 -33.11
CA GLY A 140 -22.51 -30.85 -34.34
C GLY A 140 -21.58 -30.92 -35.54
N THR A 141 -21.41 -32.11 -36.13
CA THR A 141 -21.12 -32.22 -37.57
C THR A 141 -21.96 -33.34 -38.16
N ALA A 142 -22.91 -32.93 -38.99
CA ALA A 142 -23.53 -33.80 -39.98
C ALA A 142 -22.48 -34.08 -41.05
N ASP A 143 -22.31 -35.34 -41.42
CA ASP A 143 -21.64 -35.70 -42.67
C ASP A 143 -22.53 -36.67 -43.44
N ALA A 144 -22.66 -36.35 -44.72
CA ALA A 144 -23.57 -36.93 -45.68
C ALA A 144 -22.88 -38.04 -46.47
N ALA A 145 -23.54 -39.17 -46.65
CA ALA A 145 -23.35 -40.09 -47.78
C ALA A 145 -24.57 -41.00 -47.93
#